data_AF-A0A5M6DEB2-F1
#
_entry.id   AF-A0A5M6DEB2-F1
#
_cell.length_a   1.000
_cell.length_b   1.000
_cell.length_c   1.000
_cell.angle_alpha   90.00
_cell.angle_beta   90.00
_cell.angle_gamma   90.00
#
_symmetry.space_group_name_H-M   'P 1'
#
loop_
_entity.id
_entity.type
_entity.pdbx_description
1 polymer ?
#
loop_
_entity_poly.entity_id
_entity_poly.type
_entity_poly.pdbx_seq_one_letter_code
_entity_poly.pdbx_strand_id
1 'polypeptide(L)'
;MARFTVFLALLLASIHVGCSSLEKRSTSQFLKPLSSEPNSQLLREKPDERELCIETARSVAAKGHASEAILLYEKAEQLDSKAGALDLELAPLYAQTGQTEKALSRYQSVLAKGVATSEIYNNLAWTLIESKRNAEAELIISQGLNKHPEDERLRSALAIVLYKLGKREESIEVFRELYGPAGSHHNVAVLDLDHGRIDSALAELATATQIPGCPKETFNLRDSLRTELAAANQPSDSMTR
;
A
#
# COMPACT_ATOMS: atom_id res chain seq x y z
N MET A 1 49.07 -34.38 -14.66
CA MET A 1 50.12 -34.46 -13.62
C MET A 1 49.52 -33.85 -12.36
N ALA A 2 49.10 -34.68 -11.40
CA ALA A 2 49.85 -35.04 -10.17
C ALA A 2 49.93 -33.85 -9.19
N ARG A 3 49.04 -33.76 -8.18
CA ARG A 3 49.19 -34.30 -6.80
C ARG A 3 50.48 -33.86 -6.12
N PHE A 4 50.38 -33.24 -4.94
CA PHE A 4 51.20 -33.65 -3.79
C PHE A 4 50.54 -33.25 -2.45
N THR A 5 50.01 -34.27 -1.79
CA THR A 5 49.78 -34.39 -0.33
C THR A 5 51.07 -34.89 0.34
N VAL A 6 51.39 -34.41 1.55
CA VAL A 6 52.22 -35.11 2.56
C VAL A 6 51.71 -34.63 3.94
N PHE A 7 51.11 -35.39 4.87
CA PHE A 7 51.33 -36.67 5.58
C PHE A 7 52.28 -36.63 6.80
N LEU A 8 51.78 -37.23 7.90
CA LEU A 8 52.48 -37.88 9.03
C LEU A 8 53.03 -36.92 10.14
N ALA A 9 52.99 -37.23 11.45
CA ALA A 9 53.05 -38.53 12.09
C ALA A 9 52.48 -38.56 13.54
N LEU A 10 52.00 -39.76 13.92
CA LEU A 10 51.76 -40.25 15.29
C LEU A 10 53.03 -40.32 16.14
N LEU A 11 52.89 -40.46 17.48
CA LEU A 11 53.45 -41.57 18.29
C LEU A 11 53.10 -41.47 19.81
N LEU A 12 52.47 -42.55 20.31
CA LEU A 12 52.65 -43.30 21.59
C LEU A 12 52.58 -42.59 22.97
N ALA A 13 51.62 -42.93 23.84
CA ALA A 13 51.63 -44.00 24.87
C ALA A 13 52.75 -43.83 25.92
N SER A 14 52.50 -43.66 27.23
CA SER A 14 52.06 -44.73 28.15
C SER A 14 51.71 -44.20 29.57
N ILE A 15 50.58 -44.68 30.11
CA ILE A 15 50.26 -45.18 31.49
C ILE A 15 51.04 -44.59 32.69
N HIS A 16 50.35 -44.20 33.77
CA HIS A 16 50.62 -44.63 35.18
C HIS A 16 49.51 -44.18 36.17
N VAL A 17 49.00 -45.15 36.96
CA VAL A 17 48.46 -45.07 38.34
C VAL A 17 47.15 -44.27 38.52
N GLY A 18 46.06 -44.73 39.15
CA GLY A 18 45.85 -45.68 40.23
C GLY A 18 44.90 -45.01 41.24
N CYS A 19 43.84 -45.71 41.66
CA CYS A 19 42.78 -45.23 42.54
C CYS A 19 43.26 -44.60 43.86
N SER A 20 42.63 -43.50 44.29
CA SER A 20 42.28 -43.31 45.71
C SER A 20 41.14 -42.30 45.92
N SER A 21 40.08 -42.82 46.54
CA SER A 21 39.23 -42.24 47.60
C SER A 21 38.30 -41.03 47.37
N LEU A 22 37.13 -41.15 48.02
CA LEU A 22 36.16 -40.12 48.44
C LEU A 22 35.21 -39.62 47.33
N GLU A 23 33.89 -39.60 47.46
CA GLU A 23 32.95 -39.99 48.52
C GLU A 23 31.54 -39.98 47.89
N LYS A 24 30.61 -40.75 48.47
CA LYS A 24 29.23 -40.92 47.99
C LYS A 24 28.48 -39.58 47.84
N ARG A 25 28.15 -39.17 46.62
CA ARG A 25 26.92 -38.42 46.32
C ARG A 25 26.01 -39.28 45.47
N SER A 26 24.85 -39.61 46.02
CA SER A 26 23.79 -40.38 45.39
C SER A 26 23.54 -39.90 43.95
N THR A 27 23.88 -40.74 42.97
CA THR A 27 23.59 -40.57 41.55
C THR A 27 22.13 -40.90 41.21
N SER A 28 21.20 -40.80 42.17
CA SER A 28 19.78 -41.05 41.96
C SER A 28 19.02 -39.87 41.31
N GLN A 29 19.71 -38.83 40.86
CA GLN A 29 19.07 -37.61 40.34
C GLN A 29 19.37 -37.31 38.86
N PHE A 30 20.05 -38.21 38.14
CA PHE A 30 20.46 -37.90 36.75
C PHE A 30 19.93 -38.83 35.66
N LEU A 31 19.06 -39.79 35.99
CA LEU A 31 18.39 -40.63 34.99
C LEU A 31 16.92 -40.88 35.41
N LYS A 32 16.08 -39.85 35.30
CA LYS A 32 14.65 -40.08 35.07
C LYS A 32 14.46 -40.29 33.56
N PRO A 33 13.83 -41.38 33.11
CA PRO A 33 13.40 -41.51 31.72
C PRO A 33 12.47 -40.34 31.38
N LEU A 34 12.65 -39.72 30.21
CA LEU A 34 11.76 -38.67 29.66
C LEU A 34 10.36 -39.21 29.28
N SER A 35 9.85 -40.21 29.99
CA SER A 35 8.57 -40.86 29.73
C SER A 35 7.83 -41.07 31.05
N SER A 36 7.24 -40.00 31.59
CA SER A 36 6.05 -40.04 32.48
C SER A 36 5.75 -38.67 33.09
N GLU A 37 5.70 -37.63 32.27
CA GLU A 37 4.85 -36.48 32.59
C GLU A 37 3.76 -36.47 31.51
N PRO A 38 2.47 -36.63 31.85
CA PRO A 38 1.40 -36.34 30.91
C PRO A 38 1.42 -34.83 30.69
N ASN A 39 2.26 -34.40 29.75
CA ASN A 39 2.41 -33.01 29.34
C ASN A 39 1.15 -32.60 28.56
N SER A 40 0.06 -32.43 29.31
CA SER A 40 -1.27 -32.02 28.85
C SER A 40 -1.39 -30.50 28.77
N GLN A 41 -0.30 -29.74 28.94
CA GLN A 41 -0.32 -28.27 28.97
C GLN A 41 0.71 -27.57 28.08
N LEU A 42 1.21 -28.26 27.05
CA LEU A 42 1.81 -27.62 25.87
C LEU A 42 1.16 -28.16 24.60
N LEU A 43 -0.15 -28.40 24.64
CA LEU A 43 -0.97 -28.27 23.44
C LEU A 43 -0.85 -26.81 23.04
N ARG A 44 0.09 -26.49 22.13
CA ARG A 44 -0.06 -25.30 21.29
C ARG A 44 -1.42 -25.49 20.63
N GLU A 45 -2.44 -24.85 21.17
CA GLU A 45 -3.75 -24.78 20.51
C GLU A 45 -3.45 -24.38 19.07
N LYS A 46 -3.83 -25.24 18.13
CA LYS A 46 -3.63 -24.92 16.72
C LYS A 46 -4.34 -23.59 16.49
N PRO A 47 -3.67 -22.58 15.89
CA PRO A 47 -4.33 -21.34 15.53
C PRO A 47 -5.61 -21.70 14.77
N ASP A 48 -6.71 -21.08 15.17
CA ASP A 48 -7.97 -21.20 14.46
C ASP A 48 -7.73 -20.97 12.96
N GLU A 49 -8.25 -21.85 12.10
CA GLU A 49 -7.89 -21.84 10.67
C GLU A 49 -8.30 -20.51 10.03
N ARG A 50 -9.41 -19.91 10.50
CA ARG A 50 -9.84 -18.59 10.05
C ARG A 50 -8.85 -17.52 10.46
N GLU A 51 -8.43 -17.48 11.73
CA GLU A 51 -7.43 -16.52 12.20
C GLU A 51 -6.11 -16.65 11.43
N LEU A 52 -5.65 -17.88 11.18
CA LEU A 52 -4.46 -18.12 10.38
C LEU A 52 -4.61 -17.58 8.94
N CYS A 53 -5.78 -17.74 8.32
CA CYS A 53 -6.06 -17.15 7.01
C CYS A 53 -5.99 -15.62 7.06
N ILE A 54 -6.57 -14.98 8.09
CA ILE A 54 -6.56 -13.53 8.28
C ILE A 54 -5.14 -12.99 8.47
N GLU A 55 -4.35 -13.60 9.35
CA GLU A 55 -2.98 -13.20 9.63
C GLU A 55 -2.09 -13.35 8.39
N THR A 56 -2.25 -14.47 7.67
CA THR A 56 -1.52 -14.72 6.43
C THR A 56 -1.93 -13.72 5.35
N ALA A 57 -3.22 -13.46 5.18
CA ALA A 57 -3.73 -12.48 4.22
C ALA A 57 -3.15 -11.09 4.50
N ARG A 58 -3.12 -10.66 5.77
CA ARG A 58 -2.53 -9.38 6.18
C ARG A 58 -1.05 -9.28 5.82
N SER A 59 -0.28 -10.34 6.10
CA SER A 59 1.16 -10.40 5.80
C SER A 59 1.43 -10.36 4.29
N VAL A 60 0.62 -11.07 3.51
CA VAL A 60 0.72 -11.15 2.05
C VAL A 60 0.29 -9.82 1.40
N ALA A 61 -0.78 -9.19 1.89
CA ALA A 61 -1.21 -7.86 1.48
C ALA A 61 -0.12 -6.80 1.73
N ALA A 62 0.52 -6.83 2.89
CA ALA A 62 1.63 -5.92 3.23
C ALA A 62 2.85 -6.06 2.31
N LYS A 63 2.98 -7.20 1.62
CA LYS A 63 4.02 -7.45 0.60
C LYS A 63 3.57 -7.08 -0.82
N GLY A 64 2.38 -6.52 -0.98
CA GLY A 64 1.83 -6.12 -2.29
C GLY A 64 1.12 -7.23 -3.06
N HIS A 65 0.96 -8.42 -2.49
CA HIS A 65 0.32 -9.56 -3.15
C HIS A 65 -1.21 -9.52 -2.94
N ALA A 66 -1.87 -8.49 -3.48
CA ALA A 66 -3.28 -8.21 -3.21
C ALA A 66 -4.22 -9.37 -3.60
N SER A 67 -4.01 -9.99 -4.76
CA SER A 67 -4.87 -11.09 -5.23
C SER A 67 -4.82 -12.33 -4.32
N GLU A 68 -3.64 -12.67 -3.81
CA GLU A 68 -3.46 -13.79 -2.86
C GLU A 68 -4.12 -13.48 -1.51
N ALA A 69 -3.98 -12.24 -1.03
CA ALA A 69 -4.61 -11.79 0.20
C ALA A 69 -6.15 -11.84 0.12
N ILE A 70 -6.73 -11.46 -1.02
CA ILE A 70 -8.18 -11.57 -1.26
C ILE A 70 -8.64 -13.02 -1.09
N LEU A 71 -7.95 -13.98 -1.72
CA LEU A 71 -8.33 -15.40 -1.64
C LEU A 71 -8.30 -15.91 -0.19
N LEU A 72 -7.30 -15.50 0.59
CA LEU A 72 -7.18 -15.87 1.99
C LEU A 72 -8.26 -15.23 2.87
N TYR A 73 -8.60 -13.96 2.63
CA TYR A 73 -9.71 -13.30 3.34
C TYR A 73 -11.08 -13.87 2.95
N GLU A 74 -11.32 -14.15 1.67
CA GLU A 74 -12.55 -14.83 1.23
C GLU A 74 -12.66 -16.24 1.86
N LYS A 75 -11.54 -16.98 1.94
CA LYS A 75 -11.50 -18.27 2.66
C LYS A 75 -11.82 -18.09 4.14
N ALA A 76 -11.29 -17.06 4.79
CA ALA A 76 -11.60 -16.76 6.19
C ALA A 76 -13.10 -16.47 6.41
N GLU A 77 -13.76 -15.76 5.50
CA GLU A 77 -15.22 -15.54 5.54
C GLU A 77 -16.02 -16.84 5.32
N GLN A 78 -15.52 -17.78 4.51
CA GLN A 78 -16.15 -19.08 4.30
C GLN A 78 -16.06 -20.00 5.53
N LEU A 79 -14.96 -19.91 6.29
CA LEU A 79 -14.72 -20.73 7.47
C LEU A 79 -15.65 -20.36 8.64
N ASP A 80 -15.98 -19.08 8.80
CA ASP A 80 -17.01 -18.64 9.76
C ASP A 80 -17.82 -17.46 9.23
N SER A 81 -19.00 -17.78 8.69
CA SER A 81 -19.97 -16.80 8.20
C SER A 81 -20.60 -15.93 9.30
N LYS A 82 -20.47 -16.30 10.58
CA LYS A 82 -21.05 -15.57 11.73
C LYS A 82 -20.04 -14.63 12.40
N ALA A 83 -18.74 -14.84 12.20
CA ALA A 83 -17.66 -14.03 12.80
C ALA A 83 -17.49 -12.61 12.23
N GLY A 84 -18.41 -12.18 11.36
CA GLY A 84 -18.40 -10.84 10.77
C GLY A 84 -17.58 -10.77 9.49
N ALA A 85 -18.08 -9.95 8.56
CA ALA A 85 -17.46 -9.71 7.27
C ALA A 85 -16.16 -8.90 7.42
N LEU A 86 -15.17 -9.21 6.58
CA LEU A 86 -13.85 -8.58 6.55
C LEU A 86 -13.83 -7.41 5.56
N ASP A 87 -14.84 -6.54 5.66
CA ASP A 87 -15.09 -5.51 4.65
C ASP A 87 -13.98 -4.46 4.59
N LEU A 88 -13.39 -4.10 5.74
CA LEU A 88 -12.30 -3.13 5.83
C LEU A 88 -11.00 -3.64 5.21
N GLU A 89 -10.80 -4.95 5.25
CA GLU A 89 -9.64 -5.66 4.72
C GLU A 89 -9.80 -5.92 3.22
N LEU A 90 -11.00 -6.37 2.80
CA LEU A 90 -11.27 -6.75 1.41
C LEU A 90 -11.52 -5.56 0.48
N ALA A 91 -12.21 -4.51 0.93
CA ALA A 91 -12.56 -3.37 0.09
C ALA A 91 -11.35 -2.72 -0.61
N PRO A 92 -10.25 -2.33 0.10
CA PRO A 92 -9.09 -1.72 -0.56
C PRO A 92 -8.38 -2.68 -1.51
N LEU A 93 -8.34 -3.99 -1.20
CA LEU A 93 -7.71 -4.98 -2.07
C LEU A 93 -8.53 -5.19 -3.36
N TYR A 94 -9.86 -5.18 -3.27
CA TYR A 94 -10.71 -5.21 -4.44
C TYR A 94 -10.55 -3.96 -5.30
N ALA A 95 -10.42 -2.78 -4.69
CA ALA A 95 -10.15 -1.54 -5.43
C ALA A 95 -8.81 -1.64 -6.18
N GLN A 96 -7.74 -2.02 -5.47
CA GLN A 96 -6.40 -2.19 -6.04
C GLN A 96 -6.33 -3.20 -7.19
N THR A 97 -7.16 -4.25 -7.15
CA THR A 97 -7.21 -5.29 -8.19
C THR A 97 -8.23 -5.02 -9.29
N GLY A 98 -8.85 -3.83 -9.32
CA GLY A 98 -9.82 -3.44 -10.34
C GLY A 98 -11.18 -4.14 -10.23
N GLN A 99 -11.45 -4.83 -9.11
CA GLN A 99 -12.75 -5.46 -8.82
C GLN A 99 -13.71 -4.41 -8.24
N THR A 100 -13.99 -3.36 -9.02
CA THR A 100 -14.70 -2.15 -8.59
C THR A 100 -16.01 -2.45 -7.85
N GLU A 101 -16.95 -3.20 -8.42
CA GLU A 101 -18.25 -3.41 -7.79
C GLU A 101 -18.14 -4.15 -6.43
N LYS A 102 -17.18 -5.07 -6.29
CA LYS A 102 -16.93 -5.72 -5.00
C LYS A 102 -16.40 -4.71 -3.99
N ALA A 103 -15.45 -3.85 -4.37
CA ALA A 103 -14.92 -2.81 -3.49
C ALA A 103 -16.01 -1.85 -3.02
N LEU A 104 -16.85 -1.36 -3.94
CA LEU A 104 -17.94 -0.44 -3.63
C LEU A 104 -18.94 -1.05 -2.67
N SER A 105 -19.37 -2.29 -2.92
CA SER A 105 -20.30 -3.01 -2.04
C SER A 105 -19.74 -3.17 -0.62
N ARG A 106 -18.45 -3.51 -0.51
CA ARG A 106 -17.77 -3.68 0.79
C ARG A 106 -17.62 -2.35 1.54
N TYR A 107 -17.20 -1.27 0.88
CA TYR A 107 -17.16 0.06 1.50
C TYR A 107 -18.54 0.57 1.92
N GLN A 108 -19.58 0.33 1.12
CA GLN A 108 -20.96 0.69 1.49
C GLN A 108 -21.44 -0.09 2.72
N SER A 109 -21.07 -1.37 2.85
CA SER A 109 -21.33 -2.18 4.06
C SER A 109 -20.65 -1.58 5.30
N VAL A 110 -19.39 -1.14 5.17
CA VAL A 110 -18.65 -0.45 6.25
C VAL A 110 -19.39 0.81 6.71
N LEU A 111 -19.82 1.66 5.77
CA LEU A 111 -20.59 2.86 6.06
C LEU A 111 -21.94 2.54 6.71
N ALA A 112 -22.64 1.51 6.22
CA ALA A 112 -23.93 1.07 6.78
C ALA A 112 -23.81 0.55 8.22
N LYS A 113 -22.65 -0.01 8.60
CA LYS A 113 -22.31 -0.41 9.97
C LYS A 113 -21.92 0.77 10.87
N GLY A 114 -21.95 2.00 10.36
CA GLY A 114 -21.68 3.22 11.11
C GLY A 114 -20.20 3.64 11.14
N VAL A 115 -19.32 2.93 10.44
CA VAL A 115 -17.90 3.31 10.33
C VAL A 115 -17.76 4.34 9.21
N ALA A 116 -18.01 5.60 9.56
CA ALA A 116 -18.04 6.74 8.62
C ALA A 116 -16.84 7.68 8.82
N THR A 117 -15.61 7.16 8.67
CA THR A 117 -14.38 7.97 8.75
C THR A 117 -14.08 8.63 7.40
N SER A 118 -13.34 9.73 7.40
CA SER A 118 -12.94 10.39 6.14
C SER A 118 -12.11 9.49 5.23
N GLU A 119 -11.34 8.55 5.79
CA GLU A 119 -10.60 7.55 5.05
C GLU A 119 -11.51 6.62 4.22
N ILE A 120 -12.64 6.17 4.78
CA ILE A 120 -13.60 5.32 4.06
C ILE A 120 -14.23 6.10 2.90
N TYR A 121 -14.65 7.34 3.14
CA TYR A 121 -15.18 8.20 2.07
C TYR A 121 -14.12 8.45 0.99
N ASN A 122 -12.88 8.72 1.36
CA ASN A 122 -11.80 8.97 0.42
C ASN A 122 -11.51 7.73 -0.44
N ASN A 123 -11.40 6.56 0.18
CA ASN A 123 -11.10 5.32 -0.54
C ASN A 123 -12.26 4.91 -1.47
N LEU A 124 -13.50 5.08 -1.01
CA LEU A 124 -14.69 4.86 -1.84
C LEU A 124 -14.74 5.84 -3.03
N ALA A 125 -14.45 7.12 -2.79
CA ALA A 125 -14.39 8.13 -3.84
C ALA A 125 -13.30 7.82 -4.87
N TRP A 126 -12.08 7.46 -4.46
CA TRP A 126 -11.01 7.08 -5.38
C TRP A 126 -11.33 5.83 -6.18
N THR A 127 -11.97 4.84 -5.57
CA THR A 127 -12.47 3.64 -6.29
C THR A 127 -13.44 4.03 -7.41
N LEU A 128 -14.30 5.03 -7.18
CA LEU A 128 -15.23 5.56 -8.19
C LEU A 128 -14.52 6.41 -9.25
N ILE A 129 -13.53 7.22 -8.86
CA ILE A 129 -12.72 8.04 -9.78
C ILE A 129 -11.95 7.14 -10.77
N GLU A 130 -11.27 6.11 -10.27
CA GLU A 130 -10.47 5.19 -11.07
C GLU A 130 -11.33 4.37 -12.02
N SER A 131 -12.56 4.04 -11.61
CA SER A 131 -13.56 3.39 -12.47
C SER A 131 -14.33 4.36 -13.38
N LYS A 132 -13.91 5.64 -13.45
CA LYS A 132 -14.50 6.72 -14.26
C LYS A 132 -15.96 7.05 -13.90
N ARG A 133 -16.43 6.65 -12.72
CA ARG A 133 -17.76 6.94 -12.17
C ARG A 133 -17.75 8.29 -11.43
N ASN A 134 -17.30 9.34 -12.11
CA ASN A 134 -16.97 10.63 -11.48
C ASN A 134 -18.18 11.31 -10.82
N ALA A 135 -19.39 11.19 -11.39
CA ALA A 135 -20.60 11.78 -10.80
C ALA A 135 -20.97 11.14 -9.45
N GLU A 136 -20.76 9.82 -9.32
CA GLU A 136 -20.97 9.12 -8.06
C GLU A 136 -19.87 9.46 -7.06
N ALA A 137 -18.62 9.61 -7.52
CA ALA A 137 -17.53 10.08 -6.68
C ALA A 137 -17.84 11.44 -6.05
N GLU A 138 -18.37 12.40 -6.82
CA GLU A 138 -18.76 13.74 -6.33
C GLU A 138 -19.77 13.65 -5.18
N LEU A 139 -20.77 12.76 -5.30
CA LEU A 139 -21.77 12.54 -4.27
C LEU A 139 -21.15 11.97 -2.98
N ILE A 140 -20.28 10.94 -3.10
CA ILE A 140 -19.60 10.34 -1.96
C ILE A 140 -18.66 11.33 -1.27
N ILE A 141 -17.92 12.13 -2.05
CA ILE A 141 -17.02 13.16 -1.51
C ILE A 141 -17.83 14.21 -0.76
N SER A 142 -18.96 14.66 -1.32
CA SER A 142 -19.86 15.62 -0.68
C SER A 142 -20.44 15.08 0.63
N GLN A 143 -20.83 13.80 0.67
CA GLN A 143 -21.23 13.14 1.92
C GLN A 143 -20.09 13.10 2.94
N GLY A 144 -18.87 12.78 2.50
CA GLY A 144 -17.67 12.77 3.33
C GLY A 144 -17.35 14.14 3.92
N LEU A 145 -17.36 15.19 3.10
CA LEU A 145 -17.11 16.58 3.53
C LEU A 145 -18.22 17.11 4.45
N ASN A 146 -19.47 16.69 4.28
CA ASN A 146 -20.54 17.02 5.23
C ASN A 146 -20.28 16.44 6.64
N LYS A 147 -19.53 15.34 6.75
CA LYS A 147 -19.15 14.71 8.04
C LYS A 147 -17.79 15.17 8.53
N HIS A 148 -16.86 15.43 7.62
CA HIS A 148 -15.46 15.75 7.87
C HIS A 148 -15.08 17.01 7.07
N PRO A 149 -15.62 18.18 7.43
CA PRO A 149 -15.51 19.39 6.62
C PRO A 149 -14.08 19.86 6.40
N GLU A 150 -13.17 19.57 7.32
CA GLU A 150 -11.75 19.96 7.27
C GLU A 150 -10.82 18.91 6.64
N ASP A 151 -11.33 17.78 6.13
CA ASP A 151 -10.46 16.79 5.51
C ASP A 151 -9.97 17.27 4.13
N GLU A 152 -8.70 17.68 4.09
CA GLU A 152 -8.07 18.19 2.88
C GLU A 152 -8.00 17.15 1.75
N ARG A 153 -7.88 15.84 2.06
CA ARG A 153 -7.83 14.80 1.03
C ARG A 153 -9.15 14.70 0.28
N LEU A 154 -10.27 14.80 1.01
CA LEU A 154 -11.59 14.86 0.41
C LEU A 154 -11.80 16.13 -0.42
N ARG A 155 -11.31 17.29 0.05
CA ARG A 155 -11.35 18.54 -0.74
C ARG A 155 -10.51 18.44 -2.02
N SER A 156 -9.32 17.83 -1.95
CA SER A 156 -8.49 17.59 -3.15
C SER A 156 -9.16 16.62 -4.11
N ALA A 157 -9.76 15.53 -3.60
CA ALA A 157 -10.54 14.60 -4.42
C ALA A 157 -11.72 15.30 -5.10
N LEU A 158 -12.39 16.24 -4.42
CA LEU A 158 -13.46 17.05 -5.00
C LEU A 158 -12.94 17.87 -6.19
N ALA A 159 -11.83 18.59 -6.02
CA ALA A 159 -11.24 19.39 -7.09
C ALA A 159 -10.90 18.53 -8.33
N ILE A 160 -10.34 17.34 -8.11
CA ILE A 160 -10.00 16.39 -9.18
C ILE A 160 -11.27 15.88 -9.89
N VAL A 161 -12.32 15.55 -9.14
CA VAL A 161 -13.60 15.08 -9.70
C VAL A 161 -14.31 16.18 -10.48
N LEU A 162 -14.38 17.40 -9.95
CA LEU A 162 -14.97 18.55 -10.63
C LEU A 162 -14.31 18.77 -12.00
N TYR A 163 -12.97 18.71 -12.03
CA TYR A 163 -12.22 18.79 -13.28
C TYR A 163 -12.59 17.67 -14.26
N LYS A 164 -12.65 16.42 -13.80
CA LYS A 164 -13.03 15.26 -14.64
C LYS A 164 -14.48 15.33 -15.13
N LEU A 165 -15.35 16.08 -14.44
CA LEU A 165 -16.73 16.36 -14.83
C LEU A 165 -16.84 17.58 -15.78
N GLY A 166 -15.73 18.23 -16.14
CA GLY A 166 -15.71 19.42 -16.98
C GLY A 166 -16.02 20.73 -16.23
N LYS A 167 -16.19 20.68 -14.91
CA LYS A 167 -16.40 21.84 -14.04
C LYS A 167 -15.04 22.46 -13.65
N ARG A 168 -14.33 22.96 -14.65
CA ARG A 168 -12.92 23.38 -14.52
C ARG A 168 -12.76 24.58 -13.59
N GLU A 169 -13.65 25.55 -13.67
CA GLU A 169 -13.62 26.75 -12.83
C GLU A 169 -13.85 26.40 -11.36
N GLU A 170 -14.82 25.54 -11.06
CA GLU A 170 -15.08 25.07 -9.69
C GLU A 170 -13.87 24.31 -9.12
N SER A 171 -13.19 23.49 -9.95
CA SER A 171 -11.95 22.81 -9.57
C SER A 171 -10.83 23.80 -9.20
N ILE A 172 -10.66 24.87 -9.97
CA ILE A 172 -9.68 25.93 -9.70
C ILE A 172 -9.97 26.60 -8.36
N GLU A 173 -11.23 26.95 -8.08
CA GLU A 173 -11.59 27.58 -6.80
C GLU A 173 -11.26 26.68 -5.61
N VAL A 174 -11.63 25.39 -5.67
CA VAL A 174 -11.32 24.44 -4.59
C VAL A 174 -9.80 24.28 -4.40
N PHE A 175 -9.03 24.15 -5.48
CA PHE A 175 -7.57 24.11 -5.35
C PHE A 175 -6.95 25.41 -4.85
N ARG A 176 -7.57 26.57 -5.17
CA ARG A 176 -7.10 27.87 -4.70
C ARG A 176 -7.28 28.01 -3.20
N GLU A 177 -8.40 27.52 -2.66
CA GLU A 177 -8.63 27.49 -1.21
C GLU A 177 -7.60 26.62 -0.49
N LEU A 178 -7.22 25.48 -1.07
CA LEU A 178 -6.27 24.54 -0.46
C LEU A 178 -4.80 24.96 -0.61
N TYR A 179 -4.41 25.45 -1.79
CA TYR A 179 -3.01 25.58 -2.19
C TYR A 179 -2.64 26.99 -2.67
N GLY A 180 -3.57 27.94 -2.54
CA GLY A 180 -3.41 29.32 -2.99
C GLY A 180 -3.46 29.48 -4.52
N PRO A 181 -3.39 30.73 -5.01
CA PRO A 181 -3.57 31.01 -6.44
C PRO A 181 -2.55 30.29 -7.33
N ALA A 182 -1.26 30.33 -6.99
CA ALA A 182 -0.22 29.62 -7.75
C ALA A 182 -0.40 28.10 -7.72
N GLY A 183 -0.74 27.54 -6.55
CA GLY A 183 -0.99 26.10 -6.40
C GLY A 183 -2.21 25.63 -7.19
N SER A 184 -3.25 26.46 -7.34
CA SER A 184 -4.42 26.10 -8.14
C SER A 184 -4.09 25.90 -9.62
N HIS A 185 -3.36 26.84 -10.22
CA HIS A 185 -2.90 26.73 -11.60
C HIS A 185 -1.92 25.57 -11.78
N HIS A 186 -1.02 25.32 -10.81
CA HIS A 186 -0.13 24.15 -10.84
C HIS A 186 -0.93 22.83 -10.88
N ASN A 187 -1.90 22.66 -9.98
CA ASN A 187 -2.66 21.41 -9.89
C ASN A 187 -3.53 21.18 -11.14
N VAL A 188 -4.16 22.22 -11.68
CA VAL A 188 -4.91 22.10 -12.95
C VAL A 188 -4.00 21.79 -14.12
N ALA A 189 -2.77 22.32 -14.15
CA ALA A 189 -1.79 21.94 -15.16
C ALA A 189 -1.45 20.44 -15.09
N VAL A 190 -1.23 19.90 -13.88
CA VAL A 190 -0.99 18.46 -13.70
C VAL A 190 -2.17 17.64 -14.22
N LEU A 191 -3.41 18.07 -13.92
CA LEU A 191 -4.59 17.40 -14.45
C LEU A 191 -4.72 17.53 -15.98
N ASP A 192 -4.31 18.65 -16.57
CA ASP A 192 -4.27 18.83 -18.03
C ASP A 192 -3.27 17.87 -18.68
N LEU A 193 -2.10 17.67 -18.08
CA LEU A 193 -1.10 16.70 -18.54
C LEU A 193 -1.63 15.27 -18.52
N ASP A 194 -2.30 14.86 -17.43
CA ASP A 194 -2.91 13.53 -17.30
C ASP A 194 -3.94 13.24 -18.41
N HIS A 195 -4.51 14.28 -19.03
CA HIS A 195 -5.45 14.16 -20.15
C HIS A 195 -4.84 14.55 -21.50
N GLY A 196 -3.50 14.66 -21.59
CA GLY A 196 -2.76 14.96 -22.81
C GLY A 196 -2.94 16.39 -23.33
N ARG A 197 -3.49 17.31 -22.54
CA ARG A 197 -3.68 18.73 -22.90
C ARG A 197 -2.43 19.56 -22.58
N ILE A 198 -1.34 19.27 -23.29
CA ILE A 198 -0.02 19.88 -23.03
C ILE A 198 -0.06 21.41 -23.16
N ASP A 199 -0.72 21.95 -24.19
CA ASP A 199 -0.81 23.41 -24.39
C ASP A 199 -1.56 24.11 -23.25
N SER A 200 -2.65 23.50 -22.79
CA SER A 200 -3.42 23.99 -21.64
C SER A 200 -2.57 23.96 -20.37
N ALA A 201 -1.88 22.86 -20.11
CA ALA A 201 -0.98 22.74 -18.97
C ALA A 201 0.13 23.81 -18.99
N LEU A 202 0.74 24.07 -20.15
CA LEU A 202 1.75 25.12 -20.29
C LEU A 202 1.18 26.52 -20.01
N ALA A 203 -0.05 26.80 -20.43
CA ALA A 203 -0.72 28.07 -20.15
C ALA A 203 -1.01 28.26 -18.66
N GLU A 204 -1.47 27.20 -17.98
CA GLU A 204 -1.71 27.22 -16.54
C GLU A 204 -0.40 27.40 -15.76
N LEU A 205 0.65 26.66 -16.11
CA LEU A 205 1.97 26.82 -15.49
C LEU A 205 2.57 28.21 -15.75
N ALA A 206 2.38 28.77 -16.95
CA ALA A 206 2.79 30.14 -17.24
C ALA A 206 2.09 31.13 -16.30
N THR A 207 0.79 30.98 -16.10
CA THR A 207 0.00 31.80 -15.16
C THR A 207 0.52 31.63 -13.73
N ALA A 208 0.70 30.40 -13.27
CA ALA A 208 1.21 30.09 -11.93
C ALA A 208 2.54 30.79 -11.64
N THR A 209 3.47 30.76 -12.59
CA THR A 209 4.82 31.34 -12.42
C THR A 209 4.88 32.86 -12.36
N GLN A 210 3.78 33.57 -12.73
CA GLN A 210 3.68 35.02 -12.54
C GLN A 210 3.16 35.40 -11.14
N ILE A 211 2.69 34.43 -10.36
CA ILE A 211 2.10 34.69 -9.04
C ILE A 211 3.22 34.70 -7.98
N PRO A 212 3.30 35.75 -7.14
CA PRO A 212 4.27 35.79 -6.04
C PRO A 212 4.15 34.58 -5.11
N GLY A 213 5.29 33.99 -4.74
CA GLY A 213 5.32 32.80 -3.88
C GLY A 213 5.05 31.48 -4.62
N CYS A 214 5.07 31.47 -5.96
CA CYS A 214 4.96 30.24 -6.74
C CYS A 214 6.02 29.19 -6.34
N PRO A 215 5.63 27.92 -6.13
CA PRO A 215 6.57 26.82 -5.84
C PRO A 215 7.61 26.65 -6.95
N LYS A 216 8.83 26.23 -6.59
CA LYS A 216 9.95 26.02 -7.54
C LYS A 216 9.64 24.90 -8.52
N GLU A 217 8.93 23.89 -8.05
CA GLU A 217 8.50 22.70 -8.78
C GLU A 217 7.66 23.08 -10.00
N THR A 218 6.83 24.14 -9.90
CA THR A 218 6.05 24.68 -11.01
C THR A 218 6.93 25.22 -12.14
N PHE A 219 8.03 25.92 -11.80
CA PHE A 219 8.99 26.40 -12.80
C PHE A 219 9.67 25.22 -13.49
N ASN A 220 10.15 24.25 -12.70
CA ASN A 220 10.83 23.06 -13.22
C ASN A 220 9.93 22.27 -14.17
N LEU A 221 8.67 22.03 -13.79
CA LEU A 221 7.71 21.31 -14.61
C LEU A 221 7.46 22.03 -15.94
N ARG A 222 7.23 23.35 -15.89
CA ARG A 222 7.01 24.19 -17.08
C ARG A 222 8.19 24.13 -18.05
N ASP A 223 9.40 24.27 -17.52
CA ASP A 223 10.61 24.34 -18.33
C ASP A 223 10.98 22.96 -18.90
N SER A 224 10.72 21.86 -18.16
CA SER A 224 10.83 20.48 -18.67
C SER A 224 9.90 20.25 -19.86
N LEU A 225 8.60 20.59 -19.70
CA LEU A 225 7.61 20.42 -20.76
C LEU A 225 7.95 21.22 -22.01
N ARG A 226 8.44 22.46 -21.86
CA ARG A 226 8.90 23.27 -23.00
C ARG A 226 10.07 22.63 -23.73
N THR A 227 11.01 22.06 -22.99
CA THR A 227 12.19 21.39 -23.55
C THR A 227 11.78 20.13 -24.32
N GLU A 228 10.91 19.30 -23.74
CA GLU A 228 10.38 18.10 -24.39
C GLU A 228 9.60 18.44 -25.65
N LEU A 229 8.75 19.47 -25.61
CA LEU A 229 7.98 19.92 -26.77
C LEU A 229 8.89 20.49 -27.87
N ALA A 230 9.95 21.22 -27.51
CA ALA A 230 10.93 21.72 -28.47
C ALA A 230 11.69 20.55 -29.13
N ALA A 231 12.09 19.54 -28.36
CA ALA A 231 12.77 18.35 -28.88
C ALA A 231 11.85 17.52 -29.79
N ALA A 232 10.58 17.36 -29.44
CA ALA A 232 9.59 16.65 -30.26
C ALA A 232 9.32 17.34 -31.62
N ASN A 233 9.51 18.66 -31.69
CA ASN A 233 9.29 19.47 -32.88
C ASN A 233 10.56 19.67 -33.73
N GLN A 234 11.71 19.13 -33.33
CA GLN A 234 12.89 19.13 -34.20
C GLN A 234 12.70 18.13 -35.33
N PRO A 235 12.95 18.51 -36.60
CA PRO A 235 12.95 17.55 -37.69
C PRO A 235 14.01 16.48 -37.40
N SER A 236 13.65 15.21 -37.53
CA SER A 236 14.59 14.11 -37.36
C SER A 236 15.68 14.23 -38.44
N ASP A 237 16.87 14.70 -38.07
CA ASP A 237 18.07 14.73 -38.92
C ASP A 237 18.64 13.31 -39.15
N SER A 238 17.76 12.34 -39.47
CA SER A 238 18.10 10.96 -39.77
C SER A 238 17.60 10.52 -41.16
N MET A 239 17.57 11.44 -42.12
CA MET A 239 17.59 11.10 -43.55
C MET A 239 18.38 12.13 -44.36
N THR A 240 19.69 12.17 -44.17
CA THR A 240 20.59 12.57 -45.27
C THR A 240 21.68 11.52 -45.42
N ARG A 241 21.80 11.07 -46.66
CA ARG A 241 22.60 9.96 -47.18
C ARG A 241 24.10 10.14 -46.97
#